data_AF-A0A7I7JQ54-F1
#
_entry.id   AF-A0A7I7JQ54-F1
#
_cell.length_a   1.000
_cell.length_b   1.000
_cell.length_c   1.000
_cell.angle_alpha   90.00
_cell.angle_beta   90.00
_cell.angle_gamma   90.00
#
_symmetry.space_group_name_H-M   'P 1'
#
loop_
_entity.id
_entity.type
_entity.pdbx_description
1 polymer ?
#
loop_
_entity_poly.entity_id
_entity_poly.type
_entity_poly.pdbx_seq_one_letter_code
_entity_poly.pdbx_strand_id
1 'polypeptide(L)'
;MTQPWPAPPAPVRSRNWLTATLAAVAVVLAAAALIVALTRSGSGSTPTYTAAQKAEAKTKLCDQYTLAARALNIETQPGGDIALARISMINGALILDTSAADPALDPKYRDAARALANSYQTTAVIGTNGMATADQYRVAVDDSNAKNQVMQELCGA
;
A
#
# COMPACT_ATOMS: atom_id res chain seq x y z
N MET A 1 -87.77 2.66 -36.43
CA MET A 1 -86.33 2.44 -36.64
C MET A 1 -85.62 2.81 -35.35
N THR A 2 -85.20 1.85 -34.53
CA THR A 2 -84.55 2.10 -33.23
C THR A 2 -83.08 1.68 -33.30
N GLN A 3 -82.18 2.65 -33.10
CA GLN A 3 -80.72 2.54 -33.16
C GLN A 3 -80.16 1.62 -32.04
N PRO A 4 -79.13 0.79 -32.31
CA PRO A 4 -78.50 -0.04 -31.28
C PRO A 4 -77.59 0.79 -30.36
N TRP A 5 -77.55 0.41 -29.08
CA TRP A 5 -76.78 1.04 -28.00
C TRP A 5 -75.25 1.08 -28.25
N PRO A 6 -74.51 2.04 -27.63
CA PRO A 6 -73.06 2.15 -27.77
C PRO A 6 -72.35 1.01 -27.04
N ALA A 7 -71.24 0.54 -27.61
CA ALA A 7 -70.42 -0.50 -27.01
C ALA A 7 -69.75 -0.04 -25.68
N PRO A 8 -69.59 -0.95 -24.69
CA PRO A 8 -68.96 -0.63 -23.42
C PRO A 8 -67.46 -0.29 -23.57
N PRO A 9 -66.90 0.58 -22.70
CA PRO A 9 -65.51 1.00 -22.79
C PRO A 9 -64.54 -0.16 -22.54
N ALA A 10 -63.42 -0.15 -23.27
CA ALA A 10 -62.40 -1.19 -23.19
C ALA A 10 -61.76 -1.25 -21.80
N PRO A 11 -61.47 -2.46 -21.26
CA PRO A 11 -60.84 -2.61 -19.96
C PRO A 11 -59.41 -2.05 -19.98
N VAL A 12 -59.12 -1.14 -19.05
CA VAL A 12 -57.77 -0.62 -18.81
C VAL A 12 -56.93 -1.73 -18.19
N ARG A 13 -56.10 -2.39 -19.00
CA ARG A 13 -55.20 -3.46 -18.53
C ARG A 13 -54.14 -2.84 -17.61
N SER A 14 -54.20 -3.14 -16.32
CA SER A 14 -53.29 -2.57 -15.32
C SER A 14 -51.84 -2.99 -15.58
N ARG A 15 -50.92 -2.03 -15.44
CA ARG A 15 -49.50 -2.17 -15.77
C ARG A 15 -48.69 -2.83 -14.64
N ASN A 16 -49.36 -3.61 -13.79
CA ASN A 16 -48.82 -4.23 -12.57
C ASN A 16 -47.82 -5.37 -12.89
N TRP A 17 -47.89 -5.91 -14.11
CA TRP A 17 -46.94 -6.91 -14.60
C TRP A 17 -45.53 -6.33 -14.81
N LEU A 18 -45.40 -5.05 -15.18
CA LEU A 18 -44.09 -4.40 -15.35
C LEU A 18 -43.42 -4.13 -14.00
N THR A 19 -44.17 -3.75 -12.97
CA THR A 19 -43.62 -3.54 -11.63
C THR A 19 -43.20 -4.86 -10.99
N ALA A 20 -44.01 -5.93 -11.17
CA ALA A 20 -43.66 -7.26 -10.69
C ALA A 20 -42.40 -7.83 -11.37
N THR A 21 -42.26 -7.65 -12.69
CA THR A 21 -41.08 -8.11 -13.43
C THR A 21 -39.81 -7.34 -13.05
N LEU A 22 -39.89 -6.01 -12.90
CA LEU A 22 -38.76 -5.21 -12.44
C LEU A 22 -38.31 -5.57 -11.01
N ALA A 23 -39.27 -5.78 -10.10
CA ALA A 23 -38.96 -6.22 -8.74
C ALA A 23 -38.25 -7.58 -8.71
N ALA A 24 -38.72 -8.54 -9.52
CA ALA A 24 -38.10 -9.86 -9.62
C ALA A 24 -36.65 -9.76 -10.15
N VAL A 25 -36.42 -8.96 -11.19
CA VAL A 25 -35.07 -8.73 -11.74
C VAL A 25 -34.15 -8.09 -10.70
N ALA A 26 -34.62 -7.09 -9.97
CA ALA A 26 -33.82 -6.43 -8.92
C ALA A 26 -33.40 -7.42 -7.81
N VAL A 27 -34.30 -8.30 -7.38
CA VAL A 27 -34.00 -9.34 -6.38
C VAL A 27 -32.94 -10.32 -6.89
N VAL A 28 -33.05 -10.76 -8.14
CA VAL A 28 -32.07 -11.67 -8.75
C VAL A 28 -30.70 -11.01 -8.86
N LEU A 29 -30.64 -9.75 -9.30
CA LEU A 29 -29.39 -8.99 -9.39
C LEU A 29 -28.77 -8.76 -8.01
N ALA A 30 -29.57 -8.42 -6.99
CA ALA A 30 -29.09 -8.27 -5.63
C ALA A 30 -28.55 -9.59 -5.06
N ALA A 31 -29.23 -10.71 -5.31
CA ALA A 31 -28.77 -12.04 -4.91
C ALA A 31 -27.46 -12.42 -5.62
N ALA A 32 -27.35 -12.18 -6.93
CA ALA A 32 -26.13 -12.43 -7.68
C ALA A 32 -24.96 -11.55 -7.19
N ALA A 33 -25.21 -10.26 -6.94
CA ALA A 33 -24.23 -9.35 -6.38
C ALA A 33 -23.79 -9.79 -4.97
N LEU A 34 -24.72 -10.26 -4.14
CA LEU A 34 -24.42 -10.79 -2.82
C LEU A 34 -23.59 -12.07 -2.88
N ILE A 35 -23.91 -13.00 -3.79
CA ILE A 35 -23.12 -14.22 -4.02
C ILE A 35 -21.71 -13.86 -4.50
N VAL A 36 -21.57 -12.90 -5.42
CA VAL A 36 -20.26 -12.41 -5.87
C VAL A 36 -19.50 -11.74 -4.73
N ALA A 37 -20.17 -10.95 -3.89
CA ALA A 37 -19.55 -10.33 -2.72
C ALA A 37 -19.09 -11.38 -1.70
N LEU A 38 -19.89 -12.42 -1.44
CA LEU A 38 -19.57 -13.51 -0.51
C LEU A 38 -18.48 -14.44 -1.05
N THR A 39 -18.41 -14.64 -2.36
CA THR A 39 -17.36 -15.48 -3.01
C THR A 39 -16.05 -14.72 -3.20
N ARG A 40 -16.12 -13.40 -3.44
CA ARG A 40 -14.94 -12.52 -3.55
C ARG A 40 -14.40 -12.14 -2.17
N SER A 41 -15.27 -12.05 -1.16
CA SER A 41 -14.88 -11.99 0.24
C SER A 41 -14.51 -13.40 0.70
N GLY A 42 -13.33 -13.87 0.29
CA GLY A 42 -12.65 -14.96 0.96
C GLY A 42 -12.36 -14.55 2.40
N SER A 43 -13.38 -14.61 3.26
CA SER A 43 -13.26 -14.43 4.69
C SER A 43 -12.35 -15.53 5.23
N GLY A 44 -11.13 -15.16 5.66
CA GLY A 44 -10.40 -15.93 6.65
C GLY A 44 -9.20 -16.76 6.20
N SER A 45 -8.66 -16.58 4.99
CA SER A 45 -7.30 -17.05 4.71
C SER A 45 -6.37 -15.85 4.55
N THR A 46 -5.50 -15.62 5.54
CA THR A 46 -4.33 -14.77 5.32
C THR A 46 -3.61 -15.33 4.08
N PRO A 47 -3.33 -14.51 3.05
CA PRO A 47 -2.64 -15.00 1.86
C PRO A 47 -1.38 -15.73 2.30
N THR A 48 -1.33 -17.04 2.05
CA THR A 48 -0.17 -17.84 2.41
C THR A 48 0.78 -17.79 1.23
N TYR A 49 1.80 -16.95 1.34
CA TYR A 49 2.83 -16.81 0.32
C TYR A 49 3.75 -18.02 0.34
N THR A 50 4.04 -18.52 -0.86
CA THR A 50 5.00 -19.61 -1.08
C THR A 50 6.41 -19.18 -0.64
N ALA A 51 7.28 -20.15 -0.35
CA ALA A 51 8.68 -19.87 -0.04
C ALA A 51 9.38 -19.08 -1.17
N ALA A 52 9.04 -19.36 -2.43
CA ALA A 52 9.57 -18.64 -3.59
C ALA A 52 9.15 -17.16 -3.58
N GLN A 53 7.88 -16.86 -3.34
CA GLN A 53 7.38 -15.47 -3.25
C GLN A 53 8.04 -14.70 -2.10
N LYS A 54 8.22 -15.34 -0.94
CA LYS A 54 8.93 -14.73 0.20
C LYS A 54 10.40 -14.44 -0.14
N ALA A 55 11.07 -15.37 -0.82
CA ALA A 55 12.45 -15.20 -1.25
C ALA A 55 12.59 -14.07 -2.27
N GLU A 56 11.69 -14.00 -3.26
CA GLU A 56 11.65 -12.92 -4.25
C GLU A 56 11.42 -11.55 -3.60
N ALA A 57 10.46 -11.45 -2.69
CA ALA A 57 10.20 -10.22 -1.94
C ALA A 57 11.42 -9.79 -1.11
N LYS A 58 12.09 -10.74 -0.45
CA LYS A 58 13.36 -10.47 0.24
C LYS A 58 14.43 -9.93 -0.71
N THR A 59 14.68 -10.62 -1.82
CA THR A 59 15.70 -10.21 -2.81
C THR A 59 15.42 -8.80 -3.31
N LYS A 60 14.18 -8.53 -3.71
CA LYS A 60 13.77 -7.21 -4.19
C LYS A 60 14.00 -6.12 -3.14
N LEU A 61 13.61 -6.34 -1.88
CA LEU A 61 13.88 -5.38 -0.81
C LEU A 61 15.39 -5.14 -0.64
N CYS A 62 16.18 -6.21 -0.58
CA CYS A 62 17.61 -6.10 -0.33
C CYS A 62 18.36 -5.40 -1.46
N ASP A 63 17.99 -5.65 -2.72
CA ASP A 63 18.55 -4.93 -3.87
C ASP A 63 18.24 -3.42 -3.79
N GLN A 64 17.00 -3.07 -3.42
CA GLN A 64 16.58 -1.68 -3.23
C GLN A 64 17.28 -1.02 -2.04
N TYR A 65 17.49 -1.76 -0.95
CA TYR A 65 18.28 -1.32 0.20
C TYR A 65 19.73 -1.01 -0.21
N THR A 66 20.40 -1.91 -0.94
CA THR A 66 21.77 -1.69 -1.41
C THR A 66 21.88 -0.45 -2.30
N LEU A 67 20.90 -0.22 -3.17
CA LEU A 67 20.83 0.99 -4.00
C LEU A 67 20.73 2.26 -3.13
N ALA A 68 19.79 2.28 -2.18
CA ALA A 68 19.59 3.41 -1.27
C ALA A 68 20.81 3.68 -0.38
N ALA A 69 21.39 2.64 0.20
CA ALA A 69 22.57 2.72 1.06
C ALA A 69 23.80 3.24 0.28
N ARG A 70 24.00 2.78 -0.96
CA ARG A 70 25.07 3.26 -1.82
C ARG A 70 24.92 4.75 -2.14
N ALA A 71 23.71 5.19 -2.51
CA ALA A 71 23.45 6.61 -2.77
C ALA A 71 23.74 7.47 -1.53
N LEU A 72 23.26 7.05 -0.36
CA LEU A 72 23.54 7.77 0.88
C LEU A 72 25.05 7.81 1.19
N ASN A 73 25.77 6.71 1.00
CA ASN A 73 27.21 6.64 1.26
C ASN A 73 28.01 7.61 0.36
N ILE A 74 27.66 7.69 -0.93
CA ILE A 74 28.29 8.64 -1.87
C ILE A 74 28.12 10.09 -1.39
N GLU A 75 26.91 10.46 -0.95
CA GLU A 75 26.63 11.84 -0.57
C GLU A 75 27.13 12.21 0.84
N THR A 76 27.46 11.23 1.68
CA THR A 76 27.90 11.43 3.07
C THR A 76 29.40 11.21 3.28
N GLN A 77 30.14 10.79 2.25
CA GLN A 77 31.59 10.66 2.32
C GLN A 77 32.27 12.04 2.54
N PRO A 78 33.54 12.10 2.98
CA PRO A 78 34.28 13.35 3.06
C PRO A 78 34.24 14.14 1.75
N GLY A 79 33.80 15.40 1.81
CA GLY A 79 33.61 16.24 0.63
C GLY A 79 32.27 16.05 -0.10
N GLY A 80 31.37 15.23 0.43
CA GLY A 80 30.00 15.09 -0.05
C GLY A 80 29.13 16.33 0.17
N ASP A 81 27.99 16.39 -0.52
CA ASP A 81 27.07 17.52 -0.46
C ASP A 81 25.96 17.29 0.57
N ILE A 82 25.80 18.22 1.52
CA ILE A 82 24.83 18.11 2.62
C ILE A 82 23.38 18.07 2.10
N ALA A 83 23.06 18.82 1.06
CA ALA A 83 21.72 18.84 0.49
C ALA A 83 21.44 17.51 -0.24
N LEU A 84 22.40 17.00 -1.01
CA LEU A 84 22.28 15.69 -1.64
C LEU A 84 22.21 14.55 -0.61
N ALA A 85 22.93 14.65 0.51
CA ALA A 85 22.82 13.66 1.59
C ALA A 85 21.41 13.59 2.17
N ARG A 86 20.76 14.75 2.39
CA ARG A 86 19.36 14.79 2.84
C ARG A 86 18.39 14.26 1.78
N ILE A 87 18.62 14.58 0.51
CA ILE A 87 17.83 14.05 -0.60
C ILE A 87 17.96 12.52 -0.67
N SER A 88 19.18 11.99 -0.57
CA SER A 88 19.44 10.55 -0.55
C SER A 88 18.79 9.85 0.65
N MET A 89 18.74 10.48 1.83
CA MET A 89 17.98 9.97 2.98
C MET A 89 16.48 9.86 2.68
N ILE A 90 15.86 10.92 2.14
CA ILE A 90 14.42 10.93 1.84
C ILE A 90 14.08 9.96 0.70
N ASN A 91 14.88 9.94 -0.37
CA ASN A 91 14.70 8.98 -1.46
C ASN A 91 14.89 7.55 -0.98
N GLY A 92 15.93 7.30 -0.16
CA GLY A 92 16.18 6.00 0.45
C GLY A 92 15.03 5.55 1.34
N ALA A 93 14.46 6.45 2.15
CA ALA A 93 13.30 6.15 2.96
C ALA A 93 12.09 5.75 2.11
N LEU A 94 11.79 6.48 1.03
CA LEU A 94 10.70 6.16 0.12
C LEU A 94 10.90 4.80 -0.57
N ILE A 95 12.12 4.51 -1.03
CA ILE A 95 12.48 3.23 -1.64
C ILE A 95 12.24 2.08 -0.66
N LEU A 96 12.68 2.23 0.59
CA LEU A 96 12.52 1.23 1.65
C LEU A 96 11.05 1.02 2.01
N ASP A 97 10.28 2.10 2.24
CA ASP A 97 8.86 2.01 2.58
C ASP A 97 8.05 1.36 1.45
N THR A 98 8.34 1.72 0.20
CA THR A 98 7.68 1.15 -0.98
C THR A 98 7.98 -0.34 -1.11
N SER A 99 9.24 -0.74 -0.89
CA SER A 99 9.65 -2.14 -0.94
C SER A 99 9.07 -2.95 0.23
N ALA A 100 8.96 -2.35 1.41
CA ALA A 100 8.35 -2.93 2.59
C ALA A 100 6.82 -3.10 2.49
N ALA A 101 6.18 -2.52 1.46
CA ALA A 101 4.74 -2.70 1.23
C ALA A 101 4.40 -4.04 0.55
N ASP A 102 5.40 -4.82 0.10
CA ASP A 102 5.16 -6.14 -0.47
C ASP A 102 4.56 -7.09 0.58
N PRO A 103 3.34 -7.60 0.38
CA PRO A 103 2.67 -8.41 1.39
C PRO A 103 3.29 -9.81 1.52
N ALA A 104 4.11 -10.27 0.56
CA ALA A 104 4.87 -11.51 0.64
C ALA A 104 6.15 -11.36 1.48
N LEU A 105 6.57 -10.14 1.79
CA LEU A 105 7.78 -9.87 2.55
C LEU A 105 7.61 -10.34 4.00
N ASP A 106 8.61 -11.07 4.49
CA ASP A 106 8.64 -11.51 5.88
C ASP A 106 8.63 -10.29 6.83
N PRO A 107 7.80 -10.31 7.91
CA PRO A 107 7.70 -9.23 8.88
C PRO A 107 9.04 -8.68 9.38
N LYS A 108 10.03 -9.54 9.61
CA LYS A 108 11.35 -9.14 10.11
C LYS A 108 12.02 -8.12 9.19
N TYR A 109 11.96 -8.36 7.88
CA TYR A 109 12.57 -7.50 6.87
C TYR A 109 11.76 -6.23 6.66
N ARG A 110 10.42 -6.36 6.62
CA ARG A 110 9.50 -5.24 6.50
C ARG A 110 9.69 -4.23 7.64
N ASP A 111 9.74 -4.73 8.86
CA ASP A 111 9.76 -3.89 10.05
C ASP A 111 11.15 -3.23 10.20
N ALA A 112 12.23 -3.93 9.84
CA ALA A 112 13.57 -3.35 9.77
C ALA A 112 13.69 -2.24 8.69
N ALA A 113 13.15 -2.49 7.49
CA ALA A 113 13.16 -1.51 6.40
C ALA A 113 12.38 -0.24 6.77
N ARG A 114 11.20 -0.38 7.36
CA ARG A 114 10.39 0.74 7.86
C ARG A 114 11.08 1.50 9.00
N ALA A 115 11.75 0.78 9.91
CA ALA A 115 12.51 1.41 10.98
C ALA A 115 13.64 2.28 10.41
N LEU A 116 14.41 1.74 9.45
CA LEU A 116 15.45 2.50 8.77
C LEU A 116 14.87 3.70 7.99
N ALA A 117 13.79 3.50 7.22
CA ALA A 117 13.11 4.57 6.50
C ALA A 117 12.69 5.72 7.43
N ASN A 118 12.09 5.40 8.58
CA ASN A 118 11.71 6.39 9.58
C ASN A 118 12.93 7.13 10.14
N SER A 119 14.03 6.43 10.42
CA SER A 119 15.25 7.08 10.91
C SER A 119 15.91 8.01 9.87
N TYR A 120 15.86 7.65 8.58
CA TYR A 120 16.32 8.53 7.51
C TYR A 120 15.48 9.80 7.42
N GLN A 121 14.15 9.67 7.50
CA GLN A 121 13.25 10.83 7.54
C GLN A 121 13.54 11.73 8.74
N THR A 122 13.65 11.15 9.93
CA THR A 122 13.98 11.89 11.16
C THR A 122 15.35 12.56 11.07
N THR A 123 16.38 11.88 10.58
CA THR A 123 17.74 12.42 10.47
C THR A 123 17.80 13.57 9.45
N ALA A 124 17.09 13.44 8.32
CA ALA A 124 16.99 14.50 7.32
C ALA A 124 16.30 15.76 7.89
N VAL A 125 15.26 15.58 8.71
CA VAL A 125 14.55 16.67 9.40
C VAL A 125 15.46 17.33 10.43
N ILE A 126 16.01 16.56 11.38
CA ILE A 126 16.89 17.05 12.46
C ILE A 126 18.14 17.74 11.90
N GLY A 127 18.63 17.30 10.75
CA GLY A 127 19.75 17.95 10.06
C GLY A 127 19.46 19.39 9.61
N THR A 128 18.20 19.83 9.55
CA THR A 128 17.82 21.19 9.13
C THR A 128 18.53 22.25 9.97
N ASN A 129 19.05 23.29 9.31
CA ASN A 129 19.79 24.36 9.99
C ASN A 129 18.91 25.02 11.06
N GLY A 130 19.40 25.09 12.30
CA GLY A 130 18.71 25.66 13.44
C GLY A 130 17.64 24.75 14.08
N MET A 131 17.42 23.54 13.56
CA MET A 131 16.40 22.63 14.11
C MET A 131 16.87 21.88 15.37
N ALA A 132 18.15 21.56 15.46
CA ALA A 132 18.69 20.72 16.52
C ALA A 132 20.10 21.16 16.93
N THR A 133 20.49 20.81 18.15
CA THR A 133 21.89 20.91 18.60
C THR A 133 22.75 19.85 17.92
N ALA A 134 24.08 20.02 17.95
CA ALA A 134 25.02 19.04 17.42
C ALA A 134 24.85 17.66 18.09
N ASP A 135 24.56 17.63 19.39
CA ASP A 135 24.34 16.37 20.12
C ASP A 135 23.05 15.66 19.69
N GLN A 136 21.96 16.42 19.52
CA GLN A 136 20.70 15.87 19.02
C GLN A 136 20.85 15.32 17.60
N TYR A 137 21.59 16.02 16.74
CA TYR A 137 21.89 15.52 15.39
C TYR A 137 22.73 14.23 15.43
N ARG A 138 23.76 14.17 16.27
CA ARG A 138 24.58 12.97 16.45
C ARG A 138 23.75 11.76 16.89
N VAL A 139 22.83 11.94 17.84
CA VAL A 139 21.92 10.87 18.29
C VAL A 139 21.07 10.34 17.13
N ALA A 140 20.55 11.22 16.27
CA ALA A 140 19.76 10.81 15.10
C ALA A 140 20.60 10.02 14.07
N VAL A 141 21.84 10.47 13.83
CA VAL A 141 22.79 9.77 12.96
C VAL A 141 23.13 8.39 13.51
N ASP A 142 23.43 8.29 14.81
CA ASP A 142 23.76 7.02 15.47
C ASP A 142 22.57 6.04 15.41
N ASP A 143 21.35 6.53 15.62
CA ASP A 143 20.13 5.75 15.48
C ASP A 143 19.92 5.23 14.05
N SER A 144 20.16 6.09 13.04
CA SER A 144 20.08 5.71 11.64
C SER A 144 21.15 4.69 11.26
N ASN A 145 22.38 4.85 11.75
CA ASN A 145 23.47 3.89 11.54
C ASN A 145 23.16 2.53 12.16
N ALA A 146 22.63 2.50 13.39
CA ALA A 146 22.24 1.27 14.06
C ALA A 146 21.15 0.51 13.27
N LYS A 147 20.14 1.22 12.76
CA LYS A 147 19.09 0.61 11.92
C LYS A 147 19.61 0.20 10.55
N ASN A 148 20.57 0.93 9.99
CA ASN A 148 21.24 0.56 8.75
C ASN A 148 22.02 -0.75 8.93
N GLN A 149 22.74 -0.91 10.04
CA GLN A 149 23.44 -2.16 10.37
C GLN A 149 22.50 -3.36 10.43
N VAL A 150 21.31 -3.21 11.03
CA VAL A 150 20.29 -4.28 11.03
C VAL A 150 19.91 -4.69 9.60
N MET A 151 19.74 -3.73 8.69
CA MET A 151 19.47 -4.05 7.28
C MET A 151 20.66 -4.74 6.60
N GLN A 152 21.90 -4.34 6.88
CA GLN A 152 23.12 -5.00 6.39
C GLN A 152 23.14 -6.48 6.81
N GLU A 153 22.92 -6.75 8.09
CA GLU A 153 22.91 -8.11 8.64
C GLU A 153 21.80 -8.98 8.03
N LEU A 154 20.62 -8.41 7.77
CA LEU A 154 19.50 -9.13 7.17
C LEU A 154 19.71 -9.41 5.67
N CYS A 155 20.29 -8.45 4.95
CA CYS A 155 20.47 -8.51 3.51
C CYS A 155 21.82 -9.11 3.08
N GLY A 156 22.76 -9.30 4.00
CA GLY A 156 24.10 -9.81 3.69
C GLY A 156 24.93 -8.82 2.86
N ALA A 157 24.75 -7.53 3.11
CA ALA A 157 25.34 -6.42 2.35
C ALA A 157 26.43 -5.69 3.14
#